data_AF-A0A0R3DZK8-F1
#
_entry.id   AF-A0A0R3DZK8-F1
#
_cell.length_a   1.000
_cell.length_b   1.000
_cell.length_c   1.000
_cell.angle_alpha   90.00
_cell.angle_beta   90.00
_cell.angle_gamma   90.00
#
_symmetry.space_group_name_H-M   'P 1'
#
loop_
_entity.id
_entity.type
_entity.pdbx_description
1 polymer ?
#
loop_
_entity_poly.entity_id
_entity_poly.type
_entity_poly.pdbx_seq_one_letter_code
_entity_poly.pdbx_strand_id
1 'polypeptide(L)'
;MRRFIIRKGRPTPKGHKRTFLKRKRLAHLLGATIVLCSTRLALAADAPGLETANIREFVSYFSPNDFKIVDSDDLYAAPAKFIGQPIEIRNVRCLYAVDGYHCIAPQPGMVTIVSAKSVAPAAEREALKSDCAEIQAMAHLPACRKNVRIIPADLTESSLPNYAAKRVVMTAERIEIHPASQLKH
;
A
#
# COMPACT_ATOMS: atom_id res chain seq x y z
N MET A 1 47.23 33.70 8.66
CA MET A 1 47.78 32.36 8.37
C MET A 1 46.63 31.42 8.00
N ARG A 2 46.54 30.99 6.74
CA ARG A 2 45.44 30.13 6.23
C ARG A 2 45.82 28.66 6.39
N ARG A 3 45.00 27.87 7.10
CA ARG A 3 45.16 26.41 7.23
C ARG A 3 44.44 25.71 6.08
N PHE A 4 45.18 24.97 5.26
CA PHE A 4 44.64 24.06 4.24
C PHE A 4 44.26 22.73 4.89
N ILE A 5 43.02 22.27 4.65
CA ILE A 5 42.54 20.94 5.05
C ILE A 5 42.62 20.03 3.82
N ILE A 6 43.51 19.03 3.85
CA ILE A 6 43.62 17.99 2.83
C ILE A 6 42.72 16.81 3.25
N ARG A 7 41.59 16.60 2.56
CA ARG A 7 40.76 15.41 2.73
C ARG A 7 41.24 14.30 1.78
N LYS A 8 41.76 13.20 2.34
CA LYS A 8 42.12 11.98 1.60
C LYS A 8 40.87 11.26 1.06
N GLY A 9 40.99 10.77 -0.16
CA GLY A 9 39.92 10.15 -0.95
C GLY A 9 39.37 8.84 -0.38
N ARG A 10 38.13 8.54 -0.76
CA ARG A 10 37.39 7.34 -0.39
C ARG A 10 37.45 6.34 -1.57
N PRO A 11 37.78 5.06 -1.36
CA PRO A 11 37.87 4.08 -2.44
C PRO A 11 36.47 3.61 -2.89
N THR A 12 36.32 3.40 -4.20
CA THR A 12 35.12 2.87 -4.85
C THR A 12 35.08 1.33 -4.80
N PRO A 13 33.91 0.71 -4.57
CA PRO A 13 33.79 -0.74 -4.57
C PRO A 13 33.72 -1.29 -6.02
N LYS A 14 34.57 -2.28 -6.30
CA LYS A 14 34.62 -3.03 -7.55
C LYS A 14 33.40 -3.93 -7.71
N GLY A 15 32.90 -4.01 -8.94
CA GLY A 15 31.67 -4.70 -9.31
C GLY A 15 31.71 -6.22 -9.13
N HIS A 16 30.53 -6.77 -8.92
CA HIS A 16 30.28 -8.20 -8.96
C HIS A 16 29.30 -8.50 -10.09
N LYS A 17 29.85 -9.04 -11.19
CA LYS A 17 29.10 -9.71 -12.26
C LYS A 17 28.60 -11.04 -11.69
N ARG A 18 27.29 -11.24 -11.61
CA ARG A 18 26.71 -12.58 -11.42
C ARG A 18 26.01 -13.03 -12.69
N THR A 19 26.45 -14.20 -13.10
CA THR A 19 26.19 -14.93 -14.33
C THR A 19 24.77 -15.50 -14.37
N PHE A 20 24.21 -15.45 -15.58
CA PHE A 20 23.02 -16.15 -16.03
C PHE A 20 23.14 -17.67 -15.78
N LEU A 21 22.12 -18.26 -15.15
CA LEU A 21 21.90 -19.70 -15.21
C LEU A 21 20.50 -19.98 -15.77
N LYS A 22 20.46 -20.30 -17.06
CA LYS A 22 19.30 -20.90 -17.74
C LYS A 22 19.01 -22.27 -17.11
N ARG A 23 17.79 -22.49 -16.62
CA ARG A 23 17.24 -23.84 -16.42
C ARG A 23 16.05 -24.04 -17.35
N LYS A 24 16.33 -24.71 -18.47
CA LYS A 24 15.36 -25.49 -19.24
C LYS A 24 14.89 -26.67 -18.38
N ARG A 25 13.58 -26.92 -18.30
CA ARG A 25 13.05 -28.29 -18.24
C ARG A 25 11.85 -28.42 -19.16
N LEU A 26 11.94 -29.48 -19.96
CA LEU A 26 11.03 -29.93 -20.99
C LEU A 26 10.13 -31.02 -20.41
N ALA A 27 8.91 -31.08 -20.95
CA ALA A 27 8.07 -32.26 -21.24
C ALA A 27 7.54 -33.14 -20.09
N HIS A 28 6.23 -33.43 -20.18
CA HIS A 28 5.56 -34.75 -20.26
C HIS A 28 4.04 -34.48 -20.06
N LEU A 29 3.19 -34.45 -21.09
CA LEU A 29 2.51 -35.55 -21.82
C LEU A 29 1.75 -36.55 -20.93
N LEU A 30 0.55 -36.92 -21.41
CA LEU A 30 -0.46 -37.91 -20.92
C LEU A 30 -1.56 -37.24 -20.07
N GLY A 31 -2.84 -37.22 -20.42
CA GLY A 31 -3.64 -38.09 -21.28
C GLY A 31 -4.70 -38.79 -20.41
N ALA A 32 -5.99 -38.55 -20.66
CA ALA A 32 -7.10 -39.50 -20.48
C ALA A 32 -8.46 -38.80 -20.53
N THR A 33 -9.17 -39.05 -21.62
CA THR A 33 -10.61 -38.90 -21.84
C THR A 33 -11.38 -39.99 -21.10
N ILE A 34 -12.43 -39.63 -20.36
CA ILE A 34 -13.53 -40.52 -19.89
C ILE A 34 -14.81 -39.64 -19.94
N VAL A 35 -15.66 -39.72 -20.98
CA VAL A 35 -16.76 -40.67 -21.24
C VAL A 35 -17.87 -40.65 -20.16
N LEU A 36 -18.93 -39.88 -20.49
CA LEU A 36 -20.40 -40.15 -20.43
C LEU A 36 -21.04 -40.99 -19.31
N CYS A 37 -22.29 -40.58 -18.99
CA CYS A 37 -23.39 -41.24 -18.25
C CYS A 37 -23.61 -40.66 -16.84
N SER A 38 -24.80 -40.29 -16.37
CA SER A 38 -26.17 -40.52 -16.83
C SER A 38 -27.12 -39.48 -16.23
N THR A 39 -28.21 -39.28 -16.95
CA THR A 39 -29.46 -38.66 -16.52
C THR A 39 -29.98 -39.21 -15.19
N ARG A 40 -30.35 -38.32 -14.26
CA ARG A 40 -31.45 -38.56 -13.31
C ARG A 40 -32.34 -37.33 -13.24
N LEU A 41 -33.53 -37.49 -13.81
CA LEU A 41 -34.71 -36.65 -13.60
C LEU A 41 -35.49 -37.25 -12.43
N ALA A 42 -35.67 -36.50 -11.33
CA ALA A 42 -36.60 -36.76 -10.22
C ALA A 42 -36.32 -35.69 -9.15
N LEU A 43 -37.26 -35.08 -8.44
CA LEU A 43 -38.71 -35.04 -8.42
C LEU A 43 -39.00 -33.81 -7.53
N ALA A 44 -40.03 -33.04 -7.83
CA ALA A 44 -40.43 -31.89 -7.02
C ALA A 44 -40.72 -32.30 -5.57
N ALA A 45 -40.23 -31.49 -4.63
CA ALA A 45 -40.76 -31.40 -3.28
C ALA A 45 -40.77 -29.93 -2.89
N ASP A 46 -41.95 -29.33 -2.96
CA ASP A 46 -42.27 -28.07 -2.30
C ASP A 46 -42.06 -28.23 -0.79
N ALA A 47 -41.09 -27.48 -0.26
CA ALA A 47 -40.96 -27.22 1.16
C ALA A 47 -40.85 -25.69 1.35
N PRO A 48 -41.81 -25.04 2.03
CA PRO A 48 -41.77 -23.61 2.25
C PRO A 48 -40.86 -23.28 3.43
N GLY A 49 -40.04 -22.25 3.26
CA GLY A 49 -39.51 -21.48 4.37
C GLY A 49 -38.28 -22.07 5.04
N LEU A 50 -37.12 -21.83 4.45
CA LEU A 50 -36.01 -21.32 5.26
C LEU A 50 -35.41 -20.15 4.49
N GLU A 51 -35.73 -18.98 5.00
CA GLU A 51 -35.27 -17.67 4.59
C GLU A 51 -33.74 -17.70 4.48
N THR A 52 -33.24 -17.89 3.26
CA THR A 52 -31.85 -17.58 2.93
C THR A 52 -31.70 -16.09 3.14
N ALA A 53 -31.30 -15.73 4.36
CA ALA A 53 -30.83 -14.42 4.71
C ALA A 53 -29.89 -13.99 3.60
N ASN A 54 -30.39 -13.06 2.79
CA ASN A 54 -29.68 -12.40 1.74
C ASN A 54 -28.44 -11.84 2.42
N ILE A 55 -27.30 -12.52 2.26
CA ILE A 55 -26.00 -12.00 2.64
C ILE A 55 -25.79 -10.86 1.65
N ARG A 56 -26.44 -9.73 1.97
CA ARG A 56 -26.07 -8.42 1.50
C ARG A 56 -24.63 -8.30 1.96
N GLU A 57 -23.76 -8.67 1.05
CA GLU A 57 -22.44 -8.12 0.86
C GLU A 57 -22.36 -6.83 1.67
N PHE A 58 -21.73 -6.91 2.85
CA PHE A 58 -21.49 -5.77 3.73
C PHE A 58 -20.42 -4.95 3.02
N VAL A 59 -20.78 -4.39 1.85
CA VAL A 59 -20.02 -3.37 1.18
C VAL A 59 -20.13 -2.20 2.12
N SER A 60 -19.13 -2.08 2.99
CA SER A 60 -18.96 -0.94 3.86
C SER A 60 -18.70 0.26 2.96
N TYR A 61 -19.79 0.82 2.46
CA TYR A 61 -19.81 2.07 1.71
C TYR A 61 -19.58 3.16 2.75
N PHE A 62 -18.31 3.38 3.09
CA PHE A 62 -17.95 4.54 3.89
C PHE A 62 -18.37 5.79 3.14
N SER A 63 -19.21 6.59 3.77
CA SER A 63 -19.58 7.89 3.26
C SER A 63 -18.33 8.78 3.26
N PRO A 64 -18.16 9.69 2.28
CA PRO A 64 -17.06 10.66 2.29
C PRO A 64 -16.95 11.49 3.59
N ASN A 65 -18.04 11.57 4.37
CA ASN A 65 -18.11 12.30 5.64
C ASN A 65 -17.66 11.47 6.85
N ASP A 66 -17.44 10.17 6.69
CA ASP A 66 -17.06 9.29 7.80
C ASP A 66 -15.57 9.44 8.16
N PHE A 67 -14.77 10.03 7.27
CA PHE A 67 -13.33 10.15 7.43
C PHE A 67 -12.96 11.42 8.21
N LYS A 68 -12.41 11.22 9.40
CA LYS A 68 -11.83 12.31 10.19
C LYS A 68 -10.48 12.70 9.62
N ILE A 69 -10.27 13.99 9.37
CA ILE A 69 -8.94 14.50 8.99
C ILE A 69 -8.02 14.40 10.21
N VAL A 70 -6.86 13.77 10.03
CA VAL A 70 -5.86 13.59 11.08
C VAL A 70 -4.51 14.11 10.61
N ASP A 71 -3.88 14.91 11.47
CA ASP A 71 -2.54 15.42 11.21
C ASP A 71 -1.48 14.34 11.44
N SER A 72 -0.38 14.45 10.70
CA SER A 72 0.69 13.44 10.77
C SER A 72 1.41 13.43 12.12
N ASP A 73 1.40 14.57 12.84
CA ASP A 73 1.92 14.69 14.21
C ASP A 73 1.10 13.82 15.19
N ASP A 74 -0.23 13.87 15.08
CA ASP A 74 -1.12 13.08 15.92
C ASP A 74 -0.96 11.58 15.66
N LEU A 75 -0.83 11.20 14.38
CA LEU A 75 -0.55 9.83 13.98
C LEU A 75 0.79 9.33 14.51
N TYR A 76 1.81 10.19 14.52
CA TYR A 76 3.13 9.82 15.05
C TYR A 76 3.10 9.69 16.58
N ALA A 77 2.43 10.62 17.26
CA ALA A 77 2.36 10.69 18.71
C ALA A 77 1.53 9.54 19.32
N ALA A 78 0.38 9.22 18.72
CA ALA A 78 -0.55 8.23 19.25
C ALA A 78 -1.21 7.36 18.16
N PRO A 79 -0.43 6.59 17.38
CA PRO A 79 -0.93 5.84 16.22
C PRO A 79 -2.01 4.81 16.58
N ALA A 80 -1.88 4.15 17.74
CA ALA A 80 -2.80 3.12 18.18
C ALA A 80 -4.25 3.62 18.35
N LYS A 81 -4.45 4.93 18.59
CA LYS A 81 -5.80 5.52 18.75
C LYS A 81 -6.64 5.47 17.47
N PHE A 82 -6.00 5.29 16.32
CA PHE A 82 -6.64 5.38 15.01
C PHE A 82 -6.86 4.01 14.35
N ILE A 83 -6.47 2.91 14.99
CA ILE A 83 -6.77 1.57 14.50
C ILE A 83 -8.29 1.36 14.45
N GLY A 84 -8.78 0.85 13.32
CA GLY A 84 -10.19 0.61 13.03
C GLY A 84 -10.99 1.88 12.73
N GLN A 85 -10.38 3.07 12.76
CA GLN A 85 -11.09 4.33 12.53
C GLN A 85 -10.87 4.83 11.09
N PRO A 86 -11.93 5.26 10.38
CA PRO A 86 -11.79 5.93 9.09
C PRO A 86 -11.13 7.29 9.26
N ILE A 87 -9.94 7.45 8.68
CA ILE A 87 -9.15 8.68 8.76
C ILE A 87 -8.71 9.17 7.37
N GLU A 88 -8.61 10.49 7.22
CA GLU A 88 -8.02 11.17 6.07
C GLU A 88 -6.69 11.81 6.47
N ILE A 89 -5.64 11.52 5.71
CA ILE A 89 -4.31 12.09 5.90
C ILE A 89 -3.97 12.90 4.66
N ARG A 90 -3.69 14.18 4.87
CA ARG A 90 -3.49 15.13 3.78
C ARG A 90 -2.03 15.28 3.42
N ASN A 91 -1.79 15.66 2.17
CA ASN A 91 -0.47 16.09 1.68
C ASN A 91 0.65 15.05 1.84
N VAL A 92 0.31 13.75 1.86
CA VAL A 92 1.28 12.66 1.93
C VAL A 92 1.92 12.42 0.57
N ARG A 93 3.11 11.81 0.56
CA ARG A 93 3.83 11.42 -0.66
C ARG A 93 3.72 9.92 -0.86
N CYS A 94 3.05 9.49 -1.92
CA CYS A 94 2.81 8.08 -2.20
C CYS A 94 3.81 7.54 -3.23
N LEU A 95 4.20 6.28 -3.04
CA LEU A 95 5.01 5.51 -3.97
C LEU A 95 4.43 4.12 -4.19
N TYR A 96 4.69 3.56 -5.37
CA TYR A 96 4.47 2.14 -5.66
C TYR A 96 5.77 1.36 -5.42
N ALA A 97 5.70 0.33 -4.57
CA ALA A 97 6.81 -0.55 -4.22
C ALA A 97 6.49 -2.02 -4.54
N VAL A 98 7.45 -2.90 -4.27
CA VAL A 98 7.34 -4.34 -4.55
C VAL A 98 6.24 -5.00 -3.71
N ASP A 99 6.05 -4.54 -2.47
CA ASP A 99 5.11 -5.08 -1.49
C ASP A 99 3.76 -4.33 -1.44
N GLY A 100 3.58 -3.30 -2.26
CA GLY A 100 2.33 -2.58 -2.39
C GLY A 100 2.52 -1.07 -2.56
N TYR A 101 1.68 -0.31 -1.87
CA TYR A 101 1.66 1.15 -1.92
C TYR A 101 2.06 1.70 -0.56
N HIS A 102 2.97 2.67 -0.56
CA HIS A 102 3.38 3.35 0.66
C HIS A 102 3.18 4.86 0.51
N CYS A 103 2.50 5.46 1.47
CA CYS A 103 2.35 6.90 1.55
C CYS A 103 3.05 7.41 2.81
N ILE A 104 3.98 8.34 2.62
CA ILE A 104 4.83 8.88 3.65
C ILE A 104 4.36 10.30 3.95
N ALA A 105 4.07 10.57 5.22
CA ALA A 105 3.88 11.94 5.68
C ALA A 105 5.25 12.61 5.85
N PRO A 106 5.60 13.61 5.05
CA PRO A 106 6.91 14.24 5.15
C PRO A 106 6.95 15.17 6.38
N GLN A 107 7.60 14.73 7.46
CA GLN A 107 7.86 15.55 8.64
C GLN A 107 9.34 15.50 9.05
N PRO A 108 9.94 16.62 9.49
CA PRO A 108 11.31 16.63 9.97
C PRO A 108 11.48 15.74 11.22
N GLY A 109 12.31 14.70 11.12
CA GLY A 109 12.62 13.83 12.26
C GLY A 109 11.51 12.86 12.69
N MET A 110 10.37 12.85 12.01
CA MET A 110 9.24 11.94 12.27
C MET A 110 8.88 11.21 10.98
N VAL A 111 8.77 9.88 11.08
CA VAL A 111 8.48 9.03 9.92
C VAL A 111 7.20 8.26 10.18
N THR A 112 6.11 8.73 9.61
CA THR A 112 4.82 8.03 9.57
C THR A 112 4.58 7.53 8.15
N ILE A 113 4.38 6.21 8.03
CA ILE A 113 4.16 5.53 6.76
C ILE A 113 2.82 4.81 6.82
N VAL A 114 2.00 5.00 5.80
CA VAL A 114 0.81 4.20 5.53
C VAL A 114 1.17 3.18 4.46
N SER A 115 0.93 1.90 4.73
CA SER A 115 1.17 0.82 3.77
C SER A 115 -0.14 0.11 3.44
N ALA A 116 -0.38 -0.16 2.15
CA ALA A 116 -1.52 -0.96 1.72
C ALA A 116 -1.24 -1.79 0.48
N LYS A 117 -2.01 -2.87 0.31
CA LYS A 117 -1.87 -3.77 -0.85
C LYS A 117 -2.59 -3.24 -2.10
N SER A 118 -3.56 -2.35 -1.92
CA SER A 118 -4.39 -1.85 -3.01
C SER A 118 -4.66 -0.35 -2.88
N VAL A 119 -4.88 0.29 -4.04
CA VAL A 119 -5.24 1.71 -4.17
C VAL A 119 -6.50 1.82 -5.01
N ALA A 120 -7.38 2.74 -4.61
CA ALA A 120 -8.52 3.21 -5.39
C ALA A 120 -8.48 4.74 -5.54
N PRO A 121 -9.04 5.30 -6.63
CA PRO A 121 -9.58 4.60 -7.80
C PRO A 121 -8.48 3.96 -8.67
N ALA A 122 -8.88 3.09 -9.61
CA ALA A 122 -7.93 2.40 -10.50
C ALA A 122 -7.05 3.37 -11.32
N ALA A 123 -7.56 4.56 -11.66
CA ALA A 123 -6.78 5.59 -12.33
C ALA A 123 -5.55 6.04 -11.49
N GLU A 124 -5.77 6.29 -10.19
CA GLU A 124 -4.69 6.66 -9.27
C GLU A 124 -3.71 5.50 -9.04
N ARG A 125 -4.22 4.26 -9.06
CA ARG A 125 -3.39 3.07 -8.97
C ARG A 125 -2.38 2.99 -10.12
N GLU A 126 -2.82 3.24 -11.35
CA GLU A 126 -1.92 3.21 -12.51
C GLU A 126 -0.99 4.43 -12.53
N ALA A 127 -1.48 5.62 -12.16
CA ALA A 127 -0.66 6.83 -12.04
C ALA A 127 0.49 6.66 -11.03
N LEU A 128 0.25 6.03 -9.88
CA LEU A 128 1.32 5.75 -8.92
C LEU A 128 2.36 4.76 -9.45
N LYS A 129 1.96 3.79 -10.26
CA LYS A 129 2.88 2.82 -10.88
C LYS A 129 3.75 3.47 -11.96
N SER A 130 3.20 4.41 -12.73
CA SER A 130 3.96 5.09 -13.78
C SER A 130 4.84 6.19 -13.24
N ASP A 131 4.28 7.05 -12.38
CA ASP A 131 4.89 8.34 -12.06
C ASP A 131 5.62 8.31 -10.70
N CYS A 132 5.28 7.35 -9.84
CA CYS A 132 5.71 7.30 -8.44
C CYS A 132 6.34 5.95 -8.06
N ALA A 133 6.92 5.23 -9.02
CA ALA A 133 7.64 3.97 -8.77
C ALA A 133 9.07 4.18 -8.23
N GLU A 134 9.62 5.38 -8.36
CA GLU A 134 10.96 5.73 -7.89
C GLU A 134 10.91 6.66 -6.68
N ILE A 135 11.80 6.43 -5.70
CA ILE A 135 11.90 7.25 -4.49
C ILE A 135 12.16 8.72 -4.84
N GLN A 136 13.02 8.98 -5.83
CA GLN A 136 13.32 10.34 -6.27
C GLN A 136 12.10 11.03 -6.87
N ALA A 137 11.31 10.32 -7.67
CA ALA A 137 10.07 10.82 -8.23
C ALA A 137 9.07 11.16 -7.12
N MET A 138 8.85 10.26 -6.16
CA MET A 138 7.97 10.51 -5.01
C MET A 138 8.41 11.72 -4.16
N ALA A 139 9.71 11.94 -4.01
CA ALA A 139 10.26 13.06 -3.25
C ALA A 139 10.07 14.42 -3.92
N HIS A 140 10.03 14.49 -5.25
CA HIS A 140 10.08 15.75 -5.99
C HIS A 140 8.84 16.06 -6.81
N LEU A 141 8.16 15.04 -7.35
CA LEU A 141 7.01 15.26 -8.23
C LEU A 141 5.76 15.63 -7.43
N PRO A 142 5.06 16.72 -7.80
CA PRO A 142 3.76 17.07 -7.22
C PRO A 142 2.71 15.98 -7.46
N ALA A 143 2.82 15.23 -8.56
CA ALA A 143 1.90 14.14 -8.91
C ALA A 143 1.86 13.03 -7.85
N CYS A 144 2.94 12.83 -7.09
CA CYS A 144 3.01 11.84 -6.01
C CYS A 144 2.47 12.36 -4.68
N ARG A 145 2.08 13.65 -4.59
CA ARG A 145 1.48 14.24 -3.40
C ARG A 145 -0.03 14.04 -3.43
N LYS A 146 -0.58 13.34 -2.43
CA LYS A 146 -1.98 12.91 -2.38
C LYS A 146 -2.61 13.21 -1.03
N ASN A 147 -3.94 13.22 -1.02
CA ASN A 147 -4.72 13.02 0.20
C ASN A 147 -5.19 11.57 0.20
N VAL A 148 -4.99 10.88 1.31
CA VAL A 148 -5.30 9.45 1.43
C VAL A 148 -6.34 9.24 2.52
N ARG A 149 -7.29 8.35 2.25
CA ARG A 149 -8.28 7.85 3.19
C ARG A 149 -8.03 6.38 3.44
N ILE A 150 -8.00 6.00 4.72
CA ILE A 150 -7.71 4.65 5.15
C ILE A 150 -8.53 4.27 6.38
N ILE A 151 -8.61 2.97 6.61
CA ILE A 151 -8.98 2.39 7.89
C ILE A 151 -7.79 1.53 8.31
N PRO A 152 -6.97 2.02 9.26
CA PRO A 152 -5.79 1.28 9.70
C PRO A 152 -6.22 -0.01 10.40
N ALA A 153 -5.70 -1.15 9.94
CA ALA A 153 -5.97 -2.46 10.53
C ALA A 153 -4.88 -2.88 11.52
N ASP A 154 -3.64 -2.41 11.31
CA ASP A 154 -2.49 -2.81 12.11
C ASP A 154 -1.46 -1.68 12.20
N LEU A 155 -0.54 -1.81 13.17
CA LEU A 155 0.50 -0.86 13.49
C LEU A 155 1.81 -1.58 13.81
N THR A 156 2.90 -1.10 13.21
CA THR A 156 4.26 -1.48 13.58
C THR A 156 5.07 -0.24 13.96
N GLU A 157 5.68 -0.26 15.13
CA GLU A 157 6.62 0.77 15.57
C GLU A 157 8.05 0.20 15.60
N SER A 158 9.01 0.96 15.08
CA SER A 158 10.42 0.57 15.08
C SER A 158 11.31 1.76 15.43
N SER A 159 12.37 1.51 16.19
CA SER A 159 13.38 2.53 16.49
C SER A 159 14.29 2.75 15.29
N LEU A 160 14.59 4.00 14.96
CA LEU A 160 15.61 4.31 13.95
C LEU A 160 17.02 4.18 14.56
N PRO A 161 18.06 3.95 13.75
CA PRO A 161 19.42 3.62 14.21
C PRO A 161 20.06 4.63 15.18
N ASN A 162 19.55 5.87 15.22
CA ASN A 162 20.07 6.94 16.06
C ASN A 162 19.30 7.13 17.37
N TYR A 163 18.34 6.25 17.68
CA TYR A 163 17.48 6.23 18.89
C TYR A 163 16.66 7.50 19.19
N ALA A 164 16.89 8.60 18.47
CA ALA A 164 16.20 9.88 18.65
C ALA A 164 14.85 9.96 17.93
N ALA A 165 14.56 9.03 17.02
CA ALA A 165 13.33 9.02 16.24
C ALA A 165 12.80 7.59 16.12
N LYS A 166 11.48 7.45 16.16
CA LYS A 166 10.80 6.20 15.83
C LYS A 166 10.24 6.28 14.40
N ARG A 167 9.97 5.12 13.83
CA ARG A 167 9.23 4.95 12.59
C ARG A 167 7.91 4.27 12.93
N VAL A 168 6.83 4.91 12.55
CA VAL A 168 5.46 4.43 12.70
C VAL A 168 4.98 3.96 11.33
N VAL A 169 4.56 2.70 11.24
CA VAL A 169 3.98 2.11 10.03
C VAL A 169 2.57 1.67 10.34
N MET A 170 1.59 2.32 9.71
CA MET A 170 0.19 1.91 9.76
C MET A 170 -0.11 1.07 8.53
N THR A 171 -0.73 -0.09 8.73
CA THR A 171 -1.12 -0.98 7.64
C THR A 171 -2.63 -0.90 7.43
N ALA A 172 -3.06 -0.73 6.18
CA ALA A 172 -4.45 -0.78 5.78
C ALA A 172 -4.62 -1.77 4.62
N GLU A 173 -5.81 -2.32 4.44
CA GLU A 173 -6.10 -3.21 3.30
C GLU A 173 -6.07 -2.43 1.97
N ARG A 174 -6.59 -1.20 2.00
CA ARG A 174 -6.80 -0.34 0.85
C ARG A 174 -6.56 1.12 1.22
N ILE A 175 -5.96 1.85 0.29
CA ILE A 175 -5.87 3.31 0.31
C ILE A 175 -6.85 3.88 -0.71
N GLU A 176 -7.67 4.82 -0.30
CA GLU A 176 -8.48 5.62 -1.21
C GLU A 176 -7.83 6.99 -1.40
N ILE A 177 -7.47 7.28 -2.65
CA ILE A 177 -6.81 8.51 -3.04
C ILE A 177 -7.84 9.49 -3.55
N HIS A 178 -7.84 10.67 -2.92
CA HIS A 178 -8.56 11.82 -3.42
C HIS A 178 -7.58 12.85 -3.98
N PRO A 179 -7.99 13.58 -5.04
CA PRO A 179 -7.21 14.70 -5.53
C PRO A 179 -6.94 15.64 -4.36
N ALA A 180 -5.67 16.00 -4.18
CA ALA A 180 -5.30 16.98 -3.18
C ALA A 180 -6.10 18.25 -3.46
N SER A 181 -6.98 18.65 -2.54
CA SER A 181 -7.70 19.92 -2.65
C SER A 181 -6.64 20.99 -2.89
N GLN A 182 -6.69 21.64 -4.05
CA GLN A 182 -5.70 22.64 -4.42
C GLN A 182 -5.61 23.62 -3.25
N LEU A 183 -4.41 23.73 -2.66
CA LEU A 183 -4.11 24.80 -1.72
C LEU A 183 -4.45 26.09 -2.48
N LYS A 184 -5.54 26.73 -2.09
CA LYS A 184 -5.82 28.11 -2.51
C LYS A 184 -4.68 28.92 -1.90
N HIS A 185 -3.70 29.25 -2.74
CA HIS A 185 -2.62 30.17 -2.43
C HIS A 185 -3.15 31.59 -2.32
#